data_AF-A0A061QJW5-F1
#
_entry.id   AF-A0A061QJW5-F1
#
_cell.length_a   1.000
_cell.length_b   1.000
_cell.length_c   1.000
_cell.angle_alpha   90.00
_cell.angle_beta   90.00
_cell.angle_gamma   90.00
#
_symmetry.space_group_name_H-M   'P 1'
#
loop_
_entity.id
_entity.type
_entity.pdbx_description
1 polymer ?
#
loop_
_entity_poly.entity_id
_entity_poly.type
_entity_poly.pdbx_seq_one_letter_code
_entity_poly.pdbx_strand_id
1 'polypeptide(L)'
;MRIFYGCLALGMSLIVLAALWADPFFAHTGGFLGTWWGATLFADVIVGFIVFGGVIWLFEPRKSRAFLWIAALCILGNLVAALWIALNWQALSRHLRGQSSSGA
;
A
#
# COMPACT_ATOMS: atom_id res chain seq x y z
N MET A 1 -2.31 20.02 -0.57
CA MET A 1 -2.30 18.72 0.14
C MET A 1 -2.40 17.52 -0.79
N ARG A 2 -3.48 17.32 -1.59
CA ARG A 2 -3.62 16.17 -2.52
C ARG A 2 -2.45 15.95 -3.49
N ILE A 3 -1.95 17.04 -4.10
CA ILE A 3 -0.85 16.98 -5.08
C ILE A 3 0.47 16.57 -4.40
N PHE A 4 0.71 17.06 -3.18
CA PHE A 4 1.92 16.74 -2.41
C PHE A 4 2.02 15.25 -2.09
N TYR A 5 0.95 14.64 -1.56
CA TYR A 5 0.91 13.20 -1.29
C TYR A 5 1.00 12.36 -2.57
N GLY A 6 0.39 12.84 -3.68
CA GLY A 6 0.53 12.21 -4.99
C GLY A 6 1.97 12.22 -5.51
N CYS A 7 2.67 13.36 -5.41
CA CYS A 7 4.08 13.47 -5.80
C CYS A 7 4.99 12.61 -4.91
N LEU A 8 4.73 12.53 -3.61
CA LEU A 8 5.53 11.72 -2.69
C LEU A 8 5.35 10.22 -2.94
N ALA A 9 4.11 9.77 -3.19
CA ALA A 9 3.82 8.40 -3.60
C ALA A 9 4.48 8.07 -4.94
N LEU A 10 4.42 8.98 -5.91
CA LEU A 10 5.03 8.79 -7.23
C LEU A 10 6.56 8.77 -7.16
N GLY A 11 7.16 9.64 -6.34
CA GLY A 11 8.60 9.63 -6.07
C GLY A 11 9.08 8.31 -5.45
N MET A 12 8.37 7.82 -4.42
CA MET A 12 8.67 6.50 -3.84
C MET A 12 8.46 5.35 -4.84
N SER A 13 7.43 5.45 -5.69
CA SER A 13 7.21 4.49 -6.78
C SER A 13 8.40 4.40 -7.73
N LEU A 14 8.92 5.54 -8.14
CA LEU A 14 10.05 5.61 -9.06
C LEU A 14 11.33 5.09 -8.42
N ILE A 15 11.56 5.36 -7.14
CA ILE A 15 12.74 4.85 -6.40
C ILE A 15 12.68 3.33 -6.27
N VAL A 16 11.52 2.77 -5.92
CA VAL A 16 11.34 1.30 -5.82
C VAL A 16 11.51 0.64 -7.18
N LEU A 17 10.94 1.21 -8.25
CA LEU A 17 11.10 0.70 -9.61
C LEU A 17 12.56 0.77 -10.09
N ALA A 18 13.28 1.84 -9.77
CA ALA A 18 14.70 1.97 -10.06
C ALA A 18 15.53 0.92 -9.29
N ALA A 19 15.21 0.67 -8.02
CA ALA A 19 15.88 -0.33 -7.19
C ALA A 19 15.66 -1.76 -7.71
N LEU A 20 14.47 -2.08 -8.22
CA LEU A 20 14.17 -3.38 -8.85
C LEU A 20 14.94 -3.60 -10.16
N TRP A 21 15.38 -2.51 -10.82
CA TRP A 21 16.12 -2.54 -12.08
C TRP A 21 17.64 -2.52 -11.90
N ALA A 22 18.13 -2.02 -10.76
CA ALA A 22 19.56 -1.83 -10.50
C ALA A 22 20.29 -3.12 -10.13
N ASP A 23 19.61 -4.08 -9.50
CA ASP A 23 20.17 -5.38 -9.11
C ASP A 23 19.07 -6.44 -9.09
N PRO A 24 19.40 -7.74 -9.26
CA PRO A 24 18.44 -8.79 -9.00
C PRO A 24 18.07 -8.79 -7.51
N PHE A 25 17.00 -8.06 -7.18
CA PHE A 25 16.44 -7.92 -5.83
C PHE A 25 16.31 -9.27 -5.10
N PHE A 26 16.01 -10.33 -5.85
CA PHE A 26 15.90 -11.70 -5.33
C PHE A 26 17.24 -12.42 -5.05
N ALA A 27 18.35 -11.96 -5.62
CA ALA A 27 19.67 -12.58 -5.44
C ALA A 27 20.36 -12.20 -4.11
N HIS A 28 19.96 -11.09 -3.48
CA HIS A 28 20.53 -10.63 -2.20
C HIS A 28 19.54 -10.67 -1.04
N THR A 29 18.26 -10.88 -1.32
CA THR A 29 17.20 -11.01 -0.29
C THR A 29 17.34 -12.28 0.53
N GLY A 30 17.86 -13.38 -0.02
CA GLY A 30 18.05 -14.62 0.74
C GLY A 30 18.99 -14.45 1.95
N GLY A 31 20.10 -13.73 1.76
CA GLY A 31 21.04 -13.41 2.85
C GLY A 31 20.48 -12.39 3.84
N PHE A 32 19.73 -11.39 3.34
CA PHE A 32 19.13 -10.36 4.18
C PHE A 32 17.95 -10.89 5.02
N LEU A 33 17.07 -11.70 4.44
CA LEU A 33 15.93 -12.31 5.15
C LEU A 33 16.36 -13.25 6.28
N GLY A 34 17.57 -13.83 6.20
CA GLY A 34 18.17 -14.61 7.28
C GLY A 34 18.61 -13.77 8.48
N THR A 35 18.66 -12.44 8.34
CA THR A 35 18.93 -11.54 9.47
C THR A 35 17.65 -11.22 10.24
N TRP A 36 17.78 -10.96 11.54
CA TRP A 36 16.65 -10.54 12.38
C TRP A 36 15.91 -9.34 11.79
N TRP A 37 16.63 -8.34 11.28
CA TRP A 37 16.02 -7.16 10.67
C TRP A 37 15.33 -7.47 9.34
N GLY A 38 15.90 -8.34 8.50
CA GLY A 38 15.27 -8.73 7.25
C GLY A 38 13.95 -9.47 7.47
N ALA A 39 13.93 -10.40 8.43
CA ALA A 39 12.70 -11.09 8.84
C ALA A 39 11.66 -10.12 9.41
N THR A 40 12.05 -9.17 10.26
CA THR A 40 11.13 -8.17 10.83
C THR A 40 10.56 -7.24 9.76
N LEU A 41 11.38 -6.73 8.85
CA LEU A 41 10.93 -5.85 7.75
C LEU A 41 10.00 -6.60 6.79
N PHE A 42 10.29 -7.88 6.51
CA PHE A 42 9.43 -8.70 5.67
C PHE A 42 8.09 -8.99 6.36
N ALA A 43 8.09 -9.30 7.65
CA ALA A 43 6.88 -9.46 8.44
C ALA A 43 6.05 -8.18 8.45
N ASP A 44 6.69 -7.02 8.64
CA ASP A 44 6.04 -5.70 8.59
C ASP A 44 5.35 -5.45 7.25
N VAL A 45 6.01 -5.74 6.12
CA VAL A 45 5.42 -5.62 4.78
C VAL A 45 4.22 -6.55 4.59
N ILE A 46 4.31 -7.81 5.03
CA ILE A 46 3.19 -8.75 4.93
C ILE A 46 2.00 -8.29 5.78
N VAL A 47 2.25 -7.87 7.01
CA VAL A 47 1.20 -7.33 7.90
C VAL A 47 0.56 -6.11 7.26
N GLY A 48 1.37 -5.21 6.68
CA GLY A 48 0.89 -4.06 5.91
C GLY A 48 -0.04 -4.46 4.77
N PHE A 49 0.30 -5.47 3.98
CA PHE A 49 -0.54 -5.93 2.87
C PHE A 49 -1.84 -6.58 3.35
N ILE A 50 -1.83 -7.36 4.42
CA ILE A 50 -3.03 -7.96 5.00
C ILE A 50 -3.98 -6.87 5.50
N VAL A 51 -3.46 -5.93 6.30
CA VAL A 51 -4.25 -4.82 6.86
C VAL A 51 -4.81 -3.95 5.74
N PHE A 52 -3.98 -3.54 4.79
CA PHE A 52 -4.40 -2.66 3.71
C PHE A 52 -5.33 -3.35 2.70
N GLY A 53 -5.09 -4.63 2.42
CA GLY A 53 -6.01 -5.46 1.64
C GLY A 53 -7.38 -5.58 2.31
N GLY A 54 -7.41 -5.70 3.65
CA GLY A 54 -8.64 -5.62 4.44
C GLY A 54 -9.35 -4.28 4.28
N VAL A 55 -8.63 -3.16 4.33
CA VAL A 55 -9.19 -1.82 4.08
C VAL A 55 -9.82 -1.74 2.69
N ILE A 56 -9.10 -2.17 1.65
CA ILE A 56 -9.63 -2.21 0.28
C ILE A 56 -10.89 -3.08 0.22
N TRP A 57 -10.87 -4.26 0.82
CA TRP A 57 -12.01 -5.18 0.82
C TRP A 57 -13.24 -4.59 1.50
N LEU A 58 -13.08 -3.88 2.61
CA LEU A 58 -14.18 -3.29 3.38
C LEU A 58 -14.75 -2.05 2.70
N PHE A 59 -13.91 -1.16 2.18
CA PHE A 59 -14.32 0.14 1.66
C PHE A 59 -14.67 0.13 0.17
N GLU A 60 -14.20 -0.86 -0.60
CA GLU A 60 -14.56 -0.96 -2.01
C GLU A 60 -15.94 -1.63 -2.16
N PRO A 61 -16.93 -0.95 -2.77
CA PRO A 61 -18.30 -1.46 -2.88
C PRO A 61 -18.42 -2.65 -3.83
N ARG A 62 -17.58 -2.71 -4.87
CA ARG A 62 -17.56 -3.81 -5.85
C ARG A 62 -16.45 -4.80 -5.49
N LYS A 63 -16.82 -6.01 -5.04
CA LYS A 63 -15.85 -7.03 -4.61
C LYS A 63 -14.92 -7.52 -5.72
N SER A 64 -15.37 -7.52 -6.98
CA SER A 64 -14.50 -7.79 -8.14
C SER A 64 -13.38 -6.75 -8.29
N ARG A 65 -13.69 -5.47 -8.11
CA ARG A 65 -12.71 -4.39 -8.12
C ARG A 65 -11.79 -4.45 -6.91
N ALA A 66 -12.32 -4.80 -5.74
CA ALA A 66 -11.52 -5.03 -4.54
C ALA A 66 -10.48 -6.14 -4.76
N PHE A 67 -10.89 -7.26 -5.37
CA PHE A 67 -10.00 -8.37 -5.69
C PHE A 67 -8.88 -7.94 -6.65
N LEU A 68 -9.19 -7.19 -7.71
CA LEU A 68 -8.18 -6.65 -8.62
C LEU A 68 -7.17 -5.75 -7.91
N TRP A 69 -7.65 -4.89 -6.99
CA TRP A 69 -6.77 -4.03 -6.20
C TRP A 69 -5.89 -4.79 -5.23
N ILE A 70 -6.43 -5.82 -4.55
CA ILE A 70 -5.65 -6.67 -3.65
C ILE A 70 -4.63 -7.50 -4.43
N ALA A 71 -5.01 -8.06 -5.58
CA ALA A 71 -4.08 -8.75 -6.47
C ALA A 71 -2.95 -7.81 -6.92
N ALA A 72 -3.29 -6.58 -7.33
CA ALA A 72 -2.30 -5.57 -7.68
C ALA A 72 -1.43 -5.17 -6.48
N LEU A 73 -2.00 -5.09 -5.26
CA LEU A 73 -1.27 -4.83 -4.02
C LEU A 73 -0.23 -5.93 -3.74
N CYS A 74 -0.55 -7.20 -3.97
CA CYS A 74 0.42 -8.29 -3.78
C CYS A 74 1.59 -8.26 -4.76
N ILE A 75 1.42 -7.64 -5.94
CA ILE A 75 2.46 -7.59 -6.99
C ILE A 75 3.27 -6.29 -6.90
N LEU A 76 2.59 -5.14 -6.83
CA LEU A 76 3.21 -3.80 -6.86
C LEU A 76 3.39 -3.21 -5.45
N GLY A 77 2.88 -3.87 -4.41
CA GLY A 77 3.02 -3.44 -3.03
C GLY A 77 2.43 -2.05 -2.76
N ASN A 78 3.15 -1.27 -1.97
CA ASN A 78 2.70 0.03 -1.45
C ASN A 78 2.33 1.06 -2.54
N LEU A 79 2.74 0.86 -3.80
CA LEU A 79 2.38 1.75 -4.90
C LEU A 79 0.88 1.70 -5.17
N VAL A 80 0.33 0.49 -5.11
CA VAL A 80 -1.10 0.24 -5.30
C VAL A 80 -1.88 0.74 -4.09
N ALA A 81 -1.36 0.55 -2.87
CA ALA A 81 -1.98 1.13 -1.68
C ALA A 81 -2.11 2.65 -1.81
N ALA A 82 -1.02 3.33 -2.17
CA ALA A 82 -1.02 4.79 -2.34
C ALA A 82 -1.95 5.26 -3.47
N LEU A 83 -1.95 4.57 -4.61
CA LEU A 83 -2.85 4.87 -5.72
C LEU A 83 -4.31 4.70 -5.33
N TRP A 84 -4.64 3.59 -4.64
CA TRP A 84 -5.99 3.33 -4.17
C TRP A 84 -6.47 4.39 -3.18
N ILE A 85 -5.61 4.82 -2.23
CA ILE A 85 -5.93 5.94 -1.32
C ILE A 85 -6.19 7.22 -2.12
N ALA A 86 -5.31 7.55 -3.07
CA ALA A 86 -5.44 8.78 -3.86
C ALA A 86 -6.76 8.83 -4.64
N LEU A 87 -7.18 7.70 -5.21
CA LEU A 87 -8.43 7.56 -5.96
C LEU A 87 -9.68 7.54 -5.06
N ASN A 88 -9.58 6.98 -3.86
CA ASN A 88 -10.71 6.82 -2.94
C ASN A 88 -10.73 7.83 -1.79
N TRP A 89 -9.84 8.82 -1.79
CA TRP A 89 -9.68 9.82 -0.74
C TRP A 89 -10.98 10.54 -0.35
N GLN A 90 -11.84 10.84 -1.34
CA GLN A 90 -13.12 11.50 -1.07
C GLN A 90 -14.13 10.61 -0.35
N ALA A 91 -14.17 9.32 -0.66
CA ALA A 91 -15.07 8.37 -0.01
C ALA A 91 -14.59 8.08 1.42
N LEU A 92 -13.26 7.95 1.59
CA LEU A 92 -12.62 7.73 2.88
C LEU A 92 -12.76 8.94 3.82
N SER A 93 -12.47 10.14 3.33
CA SER A 93 -12.58 11.37 4.12
C SER A 93 -14.00 11.70 4.53
N ARG A 94 -15.01 11.31 3.74
CA ARG A 94 -16.42 11.41 4.13
C ARG A 94 -16.78 10.47 5.28
N HIS A 95 -16.32 9.22 5.26
CA HIS A 95 -16.55 8.28 6.37
C HIS A 95 -15.88 8.75 7.66
N LEU A 96 -14.63 9.24 7.57
CA LEU A 96 -13.89 9.73 8.73
C LEU A 96 -14.51 10.99 9.34
N ARG A 97 -15.03 11.91 8.52
CA ARG A 97 -15.72 13.11 9.01
C ARG A 97 -17.11 12.82 9.55
N GLY A 98 -17.85 11.88 8.96
CA GLY A 98 -19.20 11.54 9.40
C GLY A 98 -19.26 11.00 10.84
N GLN A 99 -18.17 10.39 11.34
CA GLN A 99 -18.09 9.95 12.73
C GLN A 99 -17.80 11.08 13.71
N SER A 100 -17.12 12.15 13.28
CA SER A 100 -16.79 13.29 14.16
C SER A 100 -18.02 14.14 14.56
N SER A 101 -19.14 14.03 13.83
CA SER A 101 -20.39 14.75 14.10
C SER A 101 -21.41 13.97 14.95
N SER A 102 -21.15 12.70 15.28
CA SER A 102 -22.03 11.89 16.15
C SER A 102 -21.46 11.66 17.55
N GLY A 103 -20.30 12.27 17.86
CA GLY A 103 -19.60 12.13 19.15
C GLY A 103 -19.41 13.44 19.93
N ALA A 104 -20.06 14.53 19.51
CA ALA A 104 -20.10 15.81 20.23
C ALA A 104 -21.55 16.13 20.59
#